data_AF-A0A0F9NGL2-F1
#
_entry.id   AF-A0A0F9NGL2-F1
#
_cell.length_a   1.000
_cell.length_b   1.000
_cell.length_c   1.000
_cell.angle_alpha   90.00
_cell.angle_beta   90.00
_cell.angle_gamma   90.00
#
_symmetry.space_group_name_H-M   'P 1'
#
loop_
_entity.id
_entity.type
_entity.pdbx_description
1 polymer ?
#
loop_
_entity_poly.entity_id
_entity_poly.type
_entity_poly.pdbx_seq_one_letter_code
_entity_poly.pdbx_strand_id
1 'polypeptide(L)' 'MFRLTNKRREKKKLKLQDKHTVDVIQKELTGYLKSDDLKEHIAEIENDEKKKKIWNSLTPLKKVKLLRYIAAKKGVSNVK' A
#
# COMPACT_ATOMS: atom_id res chain seq x y z
N MET A 1 -17.08 -40.37 -12.72
CA MET A 1 -17.41 -39.22 -11.85
C MET A 1 -16.15 -38.64 -11.20
N PHE A 2 -15.49 -37.61 -11.75
CA PHE A 2 -14.46 -36.83 -11.02
C PHE A 2 -14.27 -35.45 -11.68
N ARG A 3 -15.08 -34.45 -11.29
CA ARG A 3 -14.96 -33.05 -11.79
C ARG A 3 -15.15 -31.98 -10.70
N LEU A 4 -14.86 -32.29 -9.43
CA LEU A 4 -15.07 -31.35 -8.32
C LEU A 4 -13.79 -30.92 -7.57
N THR A 5 -12.63 -31.49 -7.88
CA THR A 5 -11.40 -31.26 -7.10
C THR A 5 -10.56 -30.04 -7.54
N ASN A 6 -10.71 -29.56 -8.78
CA ASN A 6 -9.87 -28.45 -9.27
C ASN A 6 -10.25 -27.06 -8.74
N LYS A 7 -11.54 -26.77 -8.53
CA LYS A 7 -11.99 -25.43 -8.05
C LYS A 7 -11.48 -25.06 -6.66
N ARG A 8 -11.21 -26.04 -5.78
CA ARG A 8 -10.71 -25.77 -4.40
C ARG A 8 -9.23 -25.39 -4.39
N ARG A 9 -8.41 -25.93 -5.30
CA ARG A 9 -6.97 -25.63 -5.37
C ARG A 9 -6.71 -24.23 -5.91
N GLU A 10 -7.47 -23.78 -6.92
CA GLU A 10 -7.37 -22.41 -7.44
C GLU A 10 -7.75 -21.35 -6.40
N LYS A 11 -8.84 -21.57 -5.64
CA LYS A 11 -9.22 -20.66 -4.54
C LYS A 11 -8.16 -20.54 -3.45
N LYS A 12 -7.40 -21.60 -3.16
CA LYS A 12 -6.28 -21.55 -2.19
C LYS A 12 -5.07 -20.80 -2.75
N LYS A 13 -4.73 -20.98 -4.04
CA LYS A 13 -3.66 -20.22 -4.71
C LYS A 13 -3.95 -18.72 -4.78
N LEU A 14 -5.18 -18.32 -5.13
CA LEU A 14 -5.59 -16.92 -5.15
C LEU A 14 -5.44 -16.25 -3.76
N LYS A 15 -5.91 -16.92 -2.70
CA LYS A 15 -5.76 -16.41 -1.32
C LYS A 15 -4.30 -16.25 -0.87
N LEU A 16 -3.39 -17.09 -1.36
CA LEU A 16 -1.96 -17.00 -1.07
C LEU A 16 -1.30 -15.82 -1.83
N GLN A 17 -1.73 -15.56 -3.06
CA GLN A 17 -1.28 -14.40 -3.84
C GLN A 17 -1.75 -13.08 -3.24
N ASP A 18 -2.99 -13.02 -2.74
CA ASP A 18 -3.51 -11.84 -2.04
C ASP A 18 -2.68 -11.53 -0.78
N LYS A 19 -2.34 -12.53 0.03
CA LYS A 19 -1.50 -12.32 1.23
C LYS A 19 -0.13 -11.76 0.87
N HIS A 20 0.54 -12.36 -0.11
CA HIS A 20 1.86 -11.88 -0.54
C HIS A 20 1.80 -10.42 -1.04
N THR A 21 0.73 -10.05 -1.73
CA THR A 21 0.50 -8.68 -2.21
C THR A 21 0.30 -7.70 -1.04
N VAL A 22 -0.44 -8.10 -0.01
CA VAL A 22 -0.65 -7.26 1.20
C VAL A 22 0.65 -7.06 1.98
N ASP A 23 1.45 -8.12 2.15
CA ASP A 23 2.76 -8.05 2.81
C ASP A 23 3.72 -7.09 2.09
N VAL A 24 3.77 -7.16 0.75
CA VAL A 24 4.60 -6.25 -0.06
C VAL A 24 4.12 -4.81 0.07
N ILE A 25 2.80 -4.57 0.02
CA ILE A 25 2.23 -3.22 0.19
C ILE A 25 2.52 -2.66 1.59
N GLN A 26 2.46 -3.48 2.64
CA GLN A 26 2.79 -3.04 4.00
C GLN A 26 4.29 -2.71 4.14
N LYS A 27 5.18 -3.50 3.52
CA LYS A 27 6.61 -3.20 3.48
C LYS A 27 6.92 -1.90 2.73
N GLU A 28 6.32 -1.70 1.57
CA GLU A 28 6.47 -0.43 0.84
C GLU A 28 5.94 0.76 1.66
N LEU A 29 4.75 0.61 2.25
CA LEU A 29 4.15 1.67 3.08
C LEU A 29 5.06 2.04 4.26
N THR A 30 5.57 1.04 4.99
CA THR A 30 6.49 1.28 6.11
C THR A 30 7.81 1.88 5.67
N GLY A 31 8.30 1.55 4.47
CA GLY A 31 9.44 2.20 3.84
C GLY A 31 9.18 3.69 3.59
N TYR A 32 8.05 4.03 2.97
CA TYR A 32 7.69 5.43 2.70
C TYR A 32 7.41 6.23 3.99
N LEU A 33 6.82 5.61 5.01
CA LEU A 33 6.60 6.27 6.31
C LEU A 33 7.91 6.59 7.05
N LYS A 34 8.97 5.82 6.78
CA LYS A 34 10.32 6.04 7.35
C LYS A 34 11.20 6.94 6.49
N SER A 35 10.78 7.25 5.25
CA SER A 35 11.53 8.12 4.36
C SER A 35 11.44 9.56 4.85
N ASP A 36 12.59 10.19 5.08
CA ASP A 36 12.65 11.59 5.52
C ASP A 36 12.05 12.55 4.48
N ASP A 37 12.08 12.20 3.18
CA ASP A 37 11.51 13.01 2.09
C ASP A 37 9.99 13.17 2.16
N LEU A 38 9.30 12.16 2.71
CA LEU A 38 7.84 12.11 2.85
C LEU A 38 7.37 12.48 4.25
N LYS A 39 8.28 12.58 5.21
CA LYS A 39 8.01 12.89 6.61
C LYS A 39 7.28 14.22 6.79
N GLU A 40 7.68 15.25 6.03
CA GLU A 40 6.99 16.54 6.01
C GLU A 40 5.53 16.43 5.57
N HIS A 41 5.25 15.65 4.52
CA HIS A 41 3.88 15.48 4.03
C HIS A 41 3.03 14.60 4.96
N ILE A 42 3.65 13.62 5.61
CA ILE A 42 2.97 12.85 6.66
C ILE A 42 2.63 13.78 7.83
N ALA A 43 3.55 14.66 8.23
CA ALA A 43 3.29 15.67 9.26
C ALA A 43 2.19 16.66 8.83
N GLU A 44 2.16 17.11 7.57
CA GLU A 44 1.06 17.92 7.03
C GLU A 44 -0.29 17.20 7.08
N ILE A 45 -0.30 15.88 6.81
CA ILE A 45 -1.50 15.04 6.91
C ILE A 45 -1.93 14.90 8.38
N GLU A 46 -0.99 14.77 9.31
CA GLU A 46 -1.27 14.60 10.74
C GLU A 46 -1.73 15.90 11.42
N ASN A 47 -1.19 17.05 10.98
CA ASN A 47 -1.54 18.38 11.49
C ASN A 47 -2.92 18.84 11.03
N ASP A 48 -3.42 18.36 9.89
CA ASP A 48 -4.75 18.68 9.38
C ASP A 48 -5.74 17.54 9.71
N GLU A 49 -6.69 17.81 10.60
CA GLU A 49 -7.68 16.81 11.02
C GLU A 49 -8.51 16.22 9.86
N LYS A 50 -8.80 17.01 8.82
CA LYS A 50 -9.55 16.53 7.66
C LYS A 50 -8.68 15.59 6.83
N LYS A 51 -7.42 15.96 6.58
CA LYS A 51 -6.47 15.08 5.88
C LYS A 51 -6.19 13.81 6.67
N LYS A 52 -6.04 13.89 7.99
CA LYS A 52 -5.86 12.75 8.89
C LYS A 52 -7.04 11.78 8.84
N LYS A 53 -8.28 12.30 8.88
CA LYS A 53 -9.50 11.48 8.74
C LYS A 53 -9.55 10.77 7.38
N ILE A 54 -9.26 11.49 6.30
CA ILE A 54 -9.19 10.91 4.95
C ILE A 54 -8.10 9.84 4.90
N TRP A 55 -6.90 10.15 5.38
CA TRP A 55 -5.77 9.22 5.41
C TRP A 55 -6.09 7.95 6.18
N ASN A 56 -6.70 8.04 7.36
CA ASN A 56 -7.10 6.87 8.14
C ASN A 56 -8.20 6.04 7.47
N SER A 57 -9.05 6.66 6.66
CA SER A 57 -10.07 5.98 5.86
C SER A 57 -9.50 5.25 4.63
N LEU A 58 -8.29 5.61 4.15
CA LEU A 58 -7.67 4.99 2.99
C LEU A 58 -7.16 3.57 3.29
N THR A 59 -7.37 2.67 2.33
CA THR A 59 -6.75 1.34 2.36
C THR A 59 -5.22 1.45 2.18
N PRO A 60 -4.43 0.48 2.70
CA PRO A 60 -2.97 0.49 2.57
C PRO A 60 -2.49 0.67 1.12
N LEU A 61 -3.15 0.03 0.15
CA LEU A 61 -2.84 0.17 -1.27
C LEU A 61 -3.02 1.60 -1.77
N LYS A 62 -4.09 2.29 -1.35
CA LYS A 62 -4.32 3.68 -1.72
C LYS A 62 -3.30 4.62 -1.05
N LYS A 63 -2.92 4.33 0.20
CA LYS A 63 -1.85 5.07 0.90
C LYS A 63 -0.52 4.97 0.17
N VAL A 64 -0.11 3.76 -0.24
CA VAL A 64 1.10 3.54 -1.03
C VAL A 64 1.04 4.27 -2.38
N LYS A 65 -0.09 4.19 -3.10
CA LYS A 65 -0.26 4.94 -4.36
C LYS A 65 -0.13 6.44 -4.17
N LEU A 66 -0.71 6.99 -3.10
CA LEU A 66 -0.62 8.42 -2.78
C LEU A 66 0.83 8.81 -2.49
N LEU A 67 1.53 8.05 -1.65
CA LEU A 67 2.93 8.31 -1.30
C LEU A 67 3.85 8.16 -2.51
N ARG A 68 3.63 7.17 -3.38
CA ARG A 68 4.37 7.02 -4.65
C ARG A 68 4.12 8.21 -5.58
N TYR A 69 2.89 8.70 -5.67
CA TYR A 69 2.57 9.90 -6.45
C TYR A 69 3.25 11.15 -5.90
N ILE A 70 3.23 11.32 -4.58
CA ILE A 70 3.93 12.43 -3.89
C ILE A 70 5.44 12.34 -4.13
N ALA A 71 6.04 11.16 -3.95
CA ALA A 71 7.46 10.94 -4.18
C ALA A 71 7.86 11.26 -5.63
N ALA A 72 7.07 10.80 -6.60
CA ALA A 72 7.27 11.11 -8.01
C ALA A 72 7.15 12.61 -8.30
N LYS A 73 6.19 13.30 -7.66
CA LYS A 73 5.97 14.75 -7.83
C LYS A 73 7.06 15.60 -7.19
N LYS A 74 7.62 15.18 -6.05
CA LYS A 74 8.78 15.83 -5.41
C LYS A 74 10.11 15.60 -6.17
N GLY A 75 10.10 14.79 -7.25
CA GLY A 75 11.34 14.45 -7.95
C GLY A 75 12.23 13.49 -7.15
N VAL A 76 11.67 12.78 -6.16
CA VAL A 76 12.33 11.65 -5.50
C VAL A 76 12.30 10.48 -6.48
N SER A 77 13.09 10.61 -7.54
CA SER A 77 13.39 9.58 -8.52
C SER A 77 14.32 8.56 -7.88
N ASN A 78 13.87 7.85 -6.84
CA ASN A 78 14.59 6.68 -6.36
C ASN A 78 13.70 5.45 -6.44
N VAL A 79 13.28 5.15 -7.68
CA VAL A 79 12.97 3.79 -8.09
C VAL A 79 13.88 3.50 -9.26
N LYS A 80 15.09 3.05 -8.94
CA LYS A 80 15.94 2.29 -9.86
C LYS A 80 15.88 0.84 -9.43
#